data_AF-A0A344J474-F1
#
_entry.id   AF-A0A344J474-F1
#
_cell.length_a   1.000
_cell.length_b   1.000
_cell.length_c   1.000
_cell.angle_alpha   90.00
_cell.angle_beta   90.00
_cell.angle_gamma   90.00
#
_symmetry.space_group_name_H-M   'P 1'
#
loop_
_entity.id
_entity.type
_entity.pdbx_description
1 polymer ?
#
loop_
_entity_poly.entity_id
_entity_poly.type
_entity_poly.pdbx_seq_one_letter_code
_entity_poly.pdbx_strand_id
1 'polypeptide(L)'
;MKPLFAALVLSALLCAPSADARLFGKSPEKSAAEAAAQQMQAVTIWIDATWGFRNQGAANNLSEAHRAFYSRGYRVVSVEPYIENGDLQGFFVTYEKR
;
A
#
# COMPACT_ATOMS: atom_id res chain seq x y z
N MET A 1 -32.38 -15.53 22.95
CA MET A 1 -31.14 -15.98 22.28
C MET A 1 -30.90 -15.32 20.91
N LYS A 2 -31.93 -15.11 20.08
CA LYS A 2 -31.80 -14.38 18.79
C LYS A 2 -31.26 -12.93 18.83
N PRO A 3 -31.52 -12.07 19.85
CA PRO A 3 -31.01 -10.69 19.81
C PRO A 3 -29.51 -10.61 20.14
N LEU A 4 -28.98 -11.59 20.89
CA LEU A 4 -27.55 -11.66 21.21
C LEU A 4 -26.71 -12.04 19.99
N PHE A 5 -27.21 -12.95 19.15
CA PHE A 5 -26.55 -13.28 17.88
C PHE A 5 -26.58 -12.11 16.89
N ALA A 6 -27.68 -11.36 16.82
CA ALA A 6 -27.77 -10.18 15.95
C ALA A 6 -26.81 -9.06 16.38
N ALA A 7 -26.66 -8.83 17.70
CA ALA A 7 -25.72 -7.85 18.23
C ALA A 7 -24.25 -8.23 17.96
N LEU A 8 -23.90 -9.52 18.05
CA LEU A 8 -22.53 -9.98 17.85
C LEU A 8 -22.08 -9.87 16.38
N VAL A 9 -23.00 -10.11 15.44
CA VAL A 9 -22.73 -9.95 14.00
C VAL A 9 -22.58 -8.46 13.62
N LEU A 10 -23.36 -7.57 14.23
CA LEU A 10 -23.29 -6.14 13.94
C LEU A 10 -21.99 -5.50 14.45
N SER A 11 -21.47 -5.94 15.60
CA SER A 11 -20.17 -5.49 16.12
C SER A 11 -18.99 -6.00 15.29
N ALA A 12 -19.09 -7.17 14.64
CA ALA A 12 -18.04 -7.70 13.78
C ALA A 12 -17.90 -6.91 12.47
N LEU A 13 -18.99 -6.35 11.93
CA LEU A 13 -18.98 -5.54 10.71
C LEU A 13 -18.31 -4.17 10.87
N LEU A 14 -18.27 -3.63 12.09
CA LEU A 14 -17.64 -2.34 12.40
C LEU A 14 -16.11 -2.43 12.56
N CYS A 15 -15.56 -3.65 12.64
CA CYS A 15 -14.12 -3.90 12.79
C CYS A 15 -13.44 -4.35 11.50
N ALA A 16 -14.10 -4.23 10.34
CA ALA A 16 -13.48 -4.55 9.07
C ALA A 16 -12.28 -3.61 8.83
N PRO A 17 -11.07 -4.13 8.54
CA PRO A 17 -9.92 -3.28 8.25
C PRO A 17 -10.22 -2.47 7.00
N SER A 18 -10.40 -1.16 7.17
CA SER A 18 -10.45 -0.22 6.06
C SER A 18 -9.09 -0.21 5.38
N ALA A 19 -9.03 -0.61 4.11
CA ALA A 19 -7.85 -0.41 3.29
C ALA A 19 -7.72 1.10 3.03
N ASP A 20 -6.78 1.76 3.72
CA ASP A 20 -6.52 3.19 3.57
C ASP A 20 -5.64 3.45 2.34
N ALA A 21 -6.30 3.64 1.20
CA ALA A 21 -5.63 3.96 -0.07
C ALA A 21 -5.29 5.47 -0.16
N ARG A 22 -4.36 6.01 0.66
CA ARG A 22 -4.22 7.49 0.76
C ARG A 22 -2.82 8.10 0.95
N LEU A 23 -1.72 7.49 0.51
CA LEU A 23 -0.38 8.11 0.60
C LEU A 23 0.23 8.43 -0.77
N PHE A 24 -0.49 9.19 -1.58
CA PHE A 24 -0.02 9.65 -2.89
C PHE A 24 0.84 10.92 -2.78
N GLY A 25 1.79 11.10 -3.69
CA GLY A 25 2.64 12.30 -3.77
C GLY A 25 3.77 12.39 -2.72
N LYS A 26 4.07 11.30 -2.00
CA LYS A 26 5.13 11.21 -1.00
C LYS A 26 6.18 10.19 -1.43
N SER A 27 7.42 10.32 -0.95
CA SER A 27 8.42 9.27 -1.15
C SER A 27 8.01 7.97 -0.42
N PRO A 28 8.50 6.80 -0.86
CA PRO A 28 8.19 5.55 -0.20
C PRO A 28 8.53 5.54 1.30
N GLU A 29 9.64 6.15 1.72
CA GLU A 29 10.06 6.23 3.12
C GLU A 29 9.07 7.03 3.98
N LYS A 30 8.61 8.18 3.48
CA LYS A 30 7.62 9.01 4.18
C LYS A 30 6.28 8.29 4.27
N SER A 31 5.87 7.66 3.18
CA SER A 31 4.63 6.87 3.14
C SER A 31 4.67 5.70 4.11
N ALA A 32 5.79 4.96 4.15
CA ALA A 32 5.99 3.88 5.10
C ALA A 32 5.98 4.39 6.55
N ALA A 33 6.60 5.56 6.81
CA ALA A 33 6.62 6.19 8.12
C ALA A 33 5.24 6.53 8.65
N GLU A 34 4.44 7.12 7.79
CA GLU A 34 3.09 7.53 8.11
C GLU A 34 2.15 6.33 8.27
N ALA A 35 2.25 5.32 7.40
CA ALA A 35 1.50 4.08 7.55
C ALA A 35 1.76 3.43 8.92
N ALA A 36 3.02 3.37 9.34
CA ALA A 36 3.39 2.84 10.65
C ALA A 36 2.90 3.73 11.81
N ALA A 37 3.02 5.05 11.69
CA ALA A 37 2.59 6.00 12.72
C ALA A 37 1.06 5.97 12.92
N GLN A 38 0.31 5.77 11.85
CA GLN A 38 -1.15 5.68 11.87
C GLN A 38 -1.67 4.25 12.09
N GLN A 39 -0.77 3.28 12.28
CA GLN A 39 -1.12 1.86 12.43
C GLN A 39 -2.03 1.35 11.30
N MET A 40 -1.81 1.81 10.08
CA MET A 40 -2.61 1.41 8.91
C MET A 40 -2.50 -0.09 8.69
N GLN A 41 -3.63 -0.76 8.47
CA GLN A 41 -3.66 -2.20 8.19
C GLN A 41 -3.21 -2.52 6.77
N ALA A 42 -3.59 -1.69 5.82
CA ALA A 42 -3.13 -1.76 4.44
C ALA A 42 -2.98 -0.34 3.87
N VAL A 43 -2.07 -0.19 2.93
CA VAL A 43 -1.74 1.09 2.30
C VAL A 43 -1.30 0.88 0.87
N THR A 44 -1.83 1.72 -0.02
CA THR A 44 -1.43 1.76 -1.44
C THR A 44 -0.69 3.06 -1.72
N ILE A 45 0.46 2.96 -2.39
CA ILE A 45 1.27 4.09 -2.83
C ILE A 45 1.48 4.07 -4.34
N TRP A 46 1.79 5.23 -4.91
CA TRP A 46 2.25 5.36 -6.29
C TRP A 46 3.78 5.37 -6.34
N ILE A 47 4.37 4.60 -7.27
CA ILE A 47 5.79 4.60 -7.56
C ILE A 47 5.97 4.94 -9.04
N ASP A 48 6.62 6.08 -9.27
CA ASP A 48 6.91 6.61 -10.61
C ASP A 48 7.97 5.76 -11.33
N ALA A 49 7.72 5.44 -12.61
CA ALA A 49 8.65 4.74 -13.50
C ALA A 49 9.21 5.63 -14.64
N THR A 50 8.78 6.89 -14.70
CA THR A 50 9.12 7.86 -15.76
C THR A 50 10.54 8.42 -15.66
N TRP A 51 11.27 8.19 -14.55
CA TRP A 51 12.62 8.75 -14.40
C TRP A 51 13.72 7.91 -15.09
N GLY A 52 14.13 8.38 -16.27
CA GLY A 52 15.53 8.47 -16.69
C GLY A 52 16.21 7.24 -17.27
N PHE A 53 15.93 6.00 -16.86
CA PHE A 53 16.60 4.83 -17.43
C PHE A 53 15.70 3.59 -17.35
N ARG A 54 15.12 3.22 -18.51
CA ARG A 54 14.14 2.12 -18.72
C ARG A 54 14.59 0.72 -18.24
N ASN A 55 15.80 0.57 -17.71
CA ASN A 55 16.36 -0.73 -17.35
C ASN A 55 16.72 -0.90 -15.86
N GLN A 56 16.78 0.18 -15.06
CA GLN A 56 17.22 0.07 -13.64
C GLN A 56 16.45 0.95 -12.65
N GLY A 57 15.93 2.11 -13.08
CA GLY A 57 15.30 3.05 -12.15
C GLY A 57 14.06 2.49 -11.45
N ALA A 58 13.11 1.94 -12.22
CA ALA A 58 11.84 1.45 -11.68
C ALA A 58 12.02 0.26 -10.71
N ALA A 59 12.89 -0.70 -11.05
CA ALA A 59 13.17 -1.85 -10.20
C ALA A 59 13.88 -1.45 -8.89
N ASN A 60 14.80 -0.49 -8.96
CA ASN A 60 15.44 0.08 -7.77
C ASN A 60 14.43 0.81 -6.90
N ASN A 61 13.59 1.67 -7.47
CA ASN A 61 12.53 2.39 -6.75
C ASN A 61 11.55 1.43 -6.04
N LEU A 62 11.15 0.36 -6.72
CA LEU A 62 10.34 -0.71 -6.12
C LEU A 62 11.06 -1.38 -4.95
N SER A 63 12.33 -1.75 -5.14
CA SER A 63 13.15 -2.40 -4.10
C SER A 63 13.33 -1.50 -2.88
N GLU A 64 13.56 -0.20 -3.08
CA GLU A 64 13.65 0.79 -2.02
C GLU A 64 12.33 0.93 -1.26
N ALA A 65 11.21 1.02 -1.98
CA ALA A 65 9.89 1.05 -1.37
C ALA A 65 9.61 -0.21 -0.56
N HIS A 66 9.86 -1.39 -1.13
CA HIS A 66 9.68 -2.66 -0.42
C HIS A 66 10.51 -2.71 0.86
N ARG A 67 11.77 -2.28 0.82
CA ARG A 67 12.64 -2.20 2.00
C ARG A 67 12.09 -1.24 3.05
N ALA A 68 11.64 -0.06 2.65
CA ALA A 68 11.06 0.94 3.55
C ALA A 68 9.83 0.38 4.31
N PHE A 69 8.89 -0.25 3.60
CA PHE A 69 7.72 -0.89 4.19
C PHE A 69 8.07 -2.14 5.02
N TYR A 70 8.98 -2.98 4.52
CA TYR A 70 9.45 -4.19 5.22
C TYR A 70 10.02 -3.84 6.60
N SER A 71 10.86 -2.81 6.68
CA SER A 71 11.48 -2.35 7.94
C SER A 71 10.46 -1.91 9.01
N ARG A 72 9.20 -1.68 8.61
CA ARG A 72 8.10 -1.25 9.48
C ARG A 72 7.07 -2.36 9.73
N GLY A 73 7.41 -3.60 9.36
CA GLY A 73 6.56 -4.77 9.57
C GLY A 73 5.42 -4.89 8.57
N TYR A 74 5.57 -4.33 7.36
CA TYR A 74 4.63 -4.54 6.27
C TYR A 74 5.14 -5.61 5.29
N ARG A 75 4.23 -6.20 4.52
CA ARG A 75 4.53 -7.09 3.38
C ARG A 75 3.85 -6.56 2.13
N VAL A 76 4.47 -6.74 0.98
CA VAL A 76 3.84 -6.43 -0.32
C VAL A 76 2.74 -7.45 -0.61
N VAL A 77 1.61 -6.99 -1.14
CA VAL A 77 0.47 -7.85 -1.51
C VAL A 77 -0.03 -7.63 -2.93
N SER A 78 0.20 -6.46 -3.51
CA SER A 78 -0.11 -6.19 -4.92
C SER A 78 0.86 -5.17 -5.49
N VAL A 79 1.18 -5.33 -6.78
CA VAL A 79 1.96 -4.42 -7.61
C VAL A 79 1.23 -4.33 -8.95
N GLU A 80 0.46 -3.27 -9.15
CA GLU A 80 -0.31 -3.04 -10.37
C GLU A 80 0.38 -1.98 -11.25
N PRO A 81 0.82 -2.31 -12.48
CA PRO A 81 1.39 -1.33 -13.39
C PRO A 81 0.32 -0.39 -13.94
N TYR A 82 0.66 0.89 -14.11
CA TYR A 82 -0.13 1.86 -14.86
C TYR A 82 0.57 2.19 -16.17
N ILE A 83 -0.15 1.98 -17.28
CA ILE A 83 0.32 2.19 -18.64
C ILE A 83 -0.58 3.26 -19.27
N GLU A 84 0.05 4.29 -19.82
CA GLU A 84 -0.64 5.36 -20.53
C GLU A 84 -0.01 5.52 -21.90
N ASN A 85 -0.83 5.53 -22.95
CA ASN A 85 -0.39 5.63 -24.36
C ASN A 85 0.66 4.58 -24.78
N GLY A 86 0.66 3.41 -24.15
CA GLY A 86 1.63 2.34 -24.43
C GLY A 86 2.95 2.47 -23.67
N ASP A 87 3.14 3.52 -22.88
CA ASP A 87 4.31 3.71 -22.02
C ASP A 87 3.98 3.39 -20.56
N LEU A 88 4.88 2.63 -19.91
CA LEU A 88 4.82 2.39 -18.47
C LEU A 88 5.08 3.71 -17.72
N GLN A 89 4.09 4.15 -16.96
CA GLN A 89 4.16 5.38 -16.16
C GLN A 89 4.61 5.09 -14.72
N GLY A 90 4.24 3.94 -14.17
CA GLY A 90 4.56 3.59 -12.78
C GLY A 90 3.74 2.43 -12.26
N PHE A 91 3.69 2.30 -10.94
CA PHE A 91 3.05 1.21 -10.23
C PHE A 91 2.22 1.72 -9.06
N PHE A 92 1.04 1.16 -8.89
CA PHE A 92 0.33 1.17 -7.63
C PHE A 92 0.78 -0.04 -6.82
N VAL A 93 1.36 0.20 -5.64
CA VAL A 93 1.87 -0.87 -4.79
C VAL A 93 1.14 -0.87 -3.47
N THR A 94 0.53 -2.01 -3.15
CA THR A 94 -0.17 -2.23 -1.89
C THR A 94 0.69 -3.03 -0.93
N TYR A 95 0.78 -2.52 0.29
CA TYR A 95 1.41 -3.17 1.42
C TYR A 95 0.38 -3.40 2.53
N GLU A 96 0.51 -4.49 3.26
CA GLU A 96 -0.30 -4.76 4.45
C GLU A 96 0.57 -5.06 5.67
N LYS A 97 0.02 -4.81 6.86
CA LYS A 97 0.67 -5.16 8.11
C LYS A 97 0.76 -6.69 8.23
N ARG A 98 1.92 -7.20 8.67
CA ARG A 98 2.12 -8.62 8.99
C ARG A 98 1.42 -9.04 10.27
#